data_AF-A0A945AHT2-F1
#
_entry.id   AF-A0A945AHT2-F1
#
_cell.length_a   1.000
_cell.length_b   1.000
_cell.length_c   1.000
_cell.angle_alpha   90.00
_cell.angle_beta   90.00
_cell.angle_gamma   90.00
#
_symmetry.space_group_name_H-M   'P 1'
#
loop_
_entity.id
_entity.type
_entity.pdbx_description
1 polymer ?
#
loop_
_entity_poly.entity_id
_entity_poly.type
_entity_poly.pdbx_seq_one_letter_code
_entity_poly.pdbx_strand_id
1 'polypeptide(L)'
;PKIQEMYLETLSKKQKDRLFPYGLTDGMALELWDFIDALSIGRDVEIDAVEGLNSKAVSEAIYESGKSGQVVKVKDVISGKVNAYQKDVDRMWKL
;
A
#
# COMPACT_ATOMS: atom_id res chain seq x y z
N PRO A 1 -4.01 -20.56 -8.49
CA PRO A 1 -4.08 -20.34 -9.96
C PRO A 1 -2.75 -20.64 -10.65
N LYS A 2 -2.75 -21.00 -11.94
CA LYS A 2 -1.54 -21.42 -12.68
C LYS A 2 -0.35 -20.45 -12.56
N ILE A 3 -0.61 -19.14 -12.53
CA ILE A 3 0.44 -18.11 -12.35
C ILE A 3 1.10 -18.19 -10.97
N GLN A 4 0.33 -18.46 -9.91
CA GLN A 4 0.87 -18.59 -8.55
C GLN A 4 1.77 -19.82 -8.43
N GLU A 5 1.36 -20.95 -9.01
CA GLU A 5 2.18 -22.17 -9.06
C GLU A 5 3.51 -21.90 -9.77
N MET A 6 3.45 -21.31 -10.96
CA MET A 6 4.64 -20.93 -11.72
C MET A 6 5.58 -20.01 -10.91
N TYR A 7 5.03 -19.00 -10.21
CA TYR A 7 5.84 -18.13 -9.36
C TYR A 7 6.51 -18.90 -8.22
N LEU A 8 5.75 -19.73 -7.50
CA LEU A 8 6.28 -20.53 -6.38
C LEU A 8 7.36 -21.53 -6.80
N GLU A 9 7.31 -22.04 -8.03
CA GLU A 9 8.34 -22.90 -8.60
C GLU A 9 9.66 -22.15 -8.86
N THR A 10 9.61 -20.84 -9.13
CA THR A 10 10.83 -20.02 -9.30
C THR A 10 11.59 -19.73 -8.01
N LEU A 11 10.98 -19.96 -6.86
CA LEU A 11 11.54 -19.56 -5.56
C LEU A 11 12.43 -20.67 -4.97
N SER A 12 13.65 -20.30 -4.59
CA SER A 12 14.46 -21.13 -3.70
C SER A 12 13.79 -21.30 -2.33
N LYS A 13 14.21 -22.30 -1.55
CA LYS A 13 13.73 -22.51 -0.17
C LYS A 13 13.87 -21.24 0.68
N LYS A 14 15.03 -20.57 0.60
CA LYS A 14 15.29 -19.31 1.32
C LYS A 14 14.31 -18.19 0.93
N GLN A 15 13.95 -18.09 -0.36
CA GLN A 15 12.97 -17.09 -0.81
C GLN A 15 11.56 -17.45 -0.35
N LYS A 16 11.19 -18.74 -0.35
CA LYS A 16 9.90 -19.20 0.18
C LYS A 16 9.77 -18.89 1.67
N ASP A 17 10.79 -19.22 2.46
CA ASP A 17 10.77 -18.97 3.91
C ASP A 17 10.70 -17.46 4.23
N ARG A 18 11.26 -16.60 3.35
CA ARG A 18 11.19 -15.14 3.49
C ARG A 18 9.83 -14.57 3.08
N LEU A 19 9.28 -14.98 1.94
CA LEU A 19 8.06 -14.41 1.36
C LEU A 19 6.78 -15.05 1.90
N PHE A 20 6.86 -16.32 2.30
CA PHE A 20 5.77 -17.14 2.79
C PHE A 20 6.21 -17.88 4.07
N PRO A 21 6.58 -17.14 5.13
CA PRO A 21 7.03 -17.73 6.40
C PRO A 21 5.99 -18.70 6.94
N TYR A 22 6.44 -19.87 7.40
CA TYR A 22 5.59 -20.97 7.87
C TYR A 22 4.57 -21.48 6.82
N GLY A 23 4.75 -21.14 5.55
CA GLY A 23 3.80 -21.48 4.47
C GLY A 23 2.54 -20.61 4.46
N LEU A 24 2.54 -19.47 5.17
CA LEU A 24 1.44 -18.49 5.12
C LEU A 24 1.29 -17.94 3.70
N THR A 25 0.06 -17.90 3.19
CA THR A 25 -0.27 -17.33 1.86
C THR A 25 -1.45 -16.37 1.90
N ASP A 26 -2.11 -16.24 3.05
CA ASP A 26 -3.14 -15.23 3.29
C ASP A 26 -2.48 -13.85 3.44
N GLY A 27 -2.96 -12.87 2.69
CA GLY A 27 -2.34 -11.53 2.64
C GLY A 27 -2.36 -10.83 4.00
N MET A 28 -3.48 -10.89 4.72
CA MET A 28 -3.59 -10.26 6.04
C MET A 28 -2.69 -10.95 7.06
N ALA A 29 -2.62 -12.29 7.03
CA ALA A 29 -1.72 -13.04 7.90
C ALA A 29 -0.24 -12.69 7.63
N LEU A 30 0.14 -12.49 6.37
CA LEU A 30 1.50 -12.08 5.98
C LEU A 30 1.81 -10.66 6.47
N GLU A 31 0.90 -9.70 6.27
CA GLU A 31 1.08 -8.32 6.75
C GLU A 31 1.22 -8.26 8.28
N LEU A 32 0.37 -8.98 9.02
CA LEU A 32 0.45 -9.04 10.47
C LEU A 32 1.72 -9.74 10.95
N TRP A 33 2.15 -10.79 10.26
CA TRP A 33 3.41 -11.45 10.56
C TRP A 33 4.60 -10.52 10.33
N ASP A 34 4.66 -9.82 9.20
CA ASP A 34 5.74 -8.87 8.90
C ASP A 34 5.85 -7.79 9.98
N PHE A 35 4.71 -7.26 10.41
CA PHE A 35 4.65 -6.27 11.48
C PHE A 35 5.18 -6.81 12.82
N ILE A 36 4.75 -8.00 13.22
CA ILE A 36 5.19 -8.64 14.48
C ILE A 36 6.68 -8.98 14.43
N ASP A 37 7.14 -9.56 13.31
CA ASP A 37 8.55 -9.92 13.11
C ASP A 37 9.43 -8.67 13.14
N ALA A 38 9.05 -7.62 12.41
CA ALA A 38 9.76 -6.34 12.38
C ALA A 38 9.96 -5.74 13.77
N LEU A 39 8.91 -5.71 14.59
CA LEU A 39 8.98 -5.27 15.98
C LEU A 39 9.86 -6.18 16.84
N SER A 40 9.81 -7.50 16.63
CA SER A 40 10.53 -8.46 17.46
C SER A 40 12.06 -8.41 17.30
N ILE A 41 12.54 -8.09 16.09
CA ILE A 41 13.97 -8.04 15.77
C ILE A 41 14.50 -6.63 15.49
N GLY A 42 13.64 -5.61 15.55
CA GLY A 42 14.00 -4.21 15.34
C GLY A 42 14.42 -3.88 13.91
N ARG A 43 13.77 -4.49 12.91
CA ARG A 43 13.92 -4.12 11.49
C ARG A 43 12.77 -3.23 11.03
N ASP A 44 12.92 -2.62 9.87
CA ASP A 44 11.81 -1.94 9.20
C ASP A 44 10.76 -2.95 8.69
N VAL A 45 9.51 -2.50 8.66
CA VAL A 45 8.38 -3.20 8.02
C VAL A 45 8.52 -3.14 6.50
N GLU A 46 7.87 -4.06 5.78
CA GLU A 46 7.89 -4.08 4.32
C GLU A 46 7.29 -2.80 3.72
N ILE A 47 6.17 -2.34 4.28
CA ILE A 47 5.49 -1.11 3.87
C ILE A 47 5.42 -0.17 5.06
N ASP A 48 6.25 0.88 5.02
CA ASP A 48 6.24 1.91 6.04
C ASP A 48 5.11 2.94 5.84
N ALA A 49 5.00 3.88 6.78
CA ALA A 49 3.96 4.91 6.73
C ALA A 49 4.10 5.84 5.51
N VAL A 50 5.32 6.07 5.01
CA VAL A 50 5.59 6.96 3.87
C VAL A 50 5.17 6.26 2.58
N GLU A 51 5.55 5.00 2.40
CA GLU A 51 5.16 4.20 1.25
C GLU A 51 3.64 3.95 1.23
N GLY A 52 3.04 3.69 2.40
CA GLY A 52 1.59 3.61 2.54
C GLY A 52 0.88 4.91 2.13
N LEU A 53 1.39 6.06 2.56
CA LEU A 53 0.88 7.38 2.16
C LEU A 53 1.00 7.60 0.65
N ASN A 54 2.15 7.30 0.06
CA ASN A 54 2.39 7.45 -1.38
C ASN A 54 1.44 6.57 -2.20
N SER A 55 1.30 5.30 -1.80
CA SER A 55 0.37 4.35 -2.44
C SER A 55 -1.06 4.87 -2.40
N LYS A 56 -1.52 5.37 -1.25
CA LYS A 56 -2.85 5.96 -1.09
C LYS A 56 -3.02 7.24 -1.93
N ALA A 57 -1.99 8.08 -2.01
CA ALA A 57 -2.02 9.34 -2.76
C ALA A 57 -2.19 9.14 -4.26
N VAL A 58 -1.76 7.99 -4.82
CA VAL A 58 -2.01 7.66 -6.23
C VAL A 58 -3.50 7.52 -6.51
N SER A 59 -4.24 6.80 -5.65
CA SER A 59 -5.69 6.66 -5.78
C SER A 59 -6.40 8.00 -5.64
N GLU A 60 -6.01 8.80 -4.65
CA GLU A 60 -6.57 10.14 -4.44
C GLU A 60 -6.29 11.07 -5.63
N ALA A 61 -5.11 10.99 -6.27
CA ALA A 61 -4.81 11.78 -7.46
C ALA A 61 -5.76 11.49 -8.63
N ILE A 62 -6.22 10.23 -8.77
CA ILE A 62 -7.21 9.84 -9.78
C ILE A 62 -8.56 10.51 -9.48
N TYR A 63 -9.01 10.49 -8.22
CA TYR A 63 -10.26 11.14 -7.82
C TYR A 63 -10.19 12.67 -7.99
N GLU A 64 -9.09 13.28 -7.56
CA GLU A 64 -8.83 14.71 -7.73
C GLU A 64 -8.83 15.11 -9.20
N SER A 65 -8.17 14.33 -10.07
CA SER A 65 -8.17 14.57 -11.52
C SER A 65 -9.57 14.43 -12.13
N GLY A 66 -10.29 13.37 -11.77
CA GLY A 66 -11.65 13.13 -12.27
C GLY A 66 -12.64 14.23 -11.86
N LYS A 67 -12.53 14.75 -10.62
CA LYS A 67 -13.39 15.81 -10.12
C LYS A 67 -13.04 17.19 -10.69
N SER A 68 -11.75 17.50 -10.80
CA SER A 68 -11.28 18.82 -11.22
C SER A 68 -11.14 18.98 -12.74
N GLY A 69 -11.09 17.88 -13.49
CA GLY A 69 -10.88 17.89 -14.94
C GLY A 69 -9.45 18.27 -15.37
N GLN A 70 -8.50 18.32 -14.43
CA GLN A 70 -7.11 18.70 -14.69
C GLN A 70 -6.16 17.52 -14.45
N VAL A 71 -4.95 17.61 -15.02
CA VAL A 71 -3.87 16.69 -14.70
C VAL A 71 -3.36 16.98 -13.28
N VAL A 72 -3.37 15.97 -12.41
CA VAL A 72 -2.95 16.09 -11.01
C VAL A 72 -1.65 15.35 -10.77
N LYS A 73 -0.69 16.00 -10.11
CA LYS A 73 0.55 15.35 -9.65
C LYS A 73 0.32 14.74 -8.27
N VAL A 74 0.80 13.51 -8.05
CA VAL A 74 0.70 12.83 -6.73
C VAL A 74 1.27 13.69 -5.60
N LYS A 75 2.40 14.38 -5.82
CA LYS A 75 2.98 15.31 -4.83
C LYS A 75 2.06 16.48 -4.45
N ASP A 76 1.19 16.92 -5.37
CA ASP A 76 0.25 18.01 -5.10
C ASP A 76 -0.91 17.51 -4.23
N VAL A 77 -1.23 16.21 -4.27
CA VAL A 77 -2.15 15.55 -3.33
C VAL A 77 -1.50 15.42 -1.95
N ILE A 78 -0.28 14.89 -1.87
CA ILE A 78 0.45 14.70 -0.60
C ILE A 78 0.62 16.03 0.15
N SER A 79 0.90 17.12 -0.58
CA SER A 79 1.03 18.46 0.01
C SER A 79 -0.30 19.16 0.32
N GLY A 80 -1.45 18.57 -0.05
CA GLY A 80 -2.76 19.18 0.13
C GLY A 80 -3.05 20.37 -0.79
N LYS A 81 -2.23 20.57 -1.83
CA LYS A 81 -2.39 21.68 -2.79
C LYS A 81 -3.64 21.50 -3.66
N VAL A 82 -4.02 20.25 -3.96
CA VAL A 82 -5.29 19.92 -4.63
C VAL A 82 -6.23 19.28 -3.63
N ASN A 83 -7.50 19.64 -3.71
CA ASN A 83 -8.54 19.15 -2.81
C ASN A 83 -9.95 19.25 -3.42
N ALA A 84 -10.08 19.21 -4.74
CA ALA A 84 -11.38 19.28 -5.40
C ALA A 84 -12.30 18.10 -5.01
N TYR A 85 -11.74 16.89 -4.92
CA TYR A 85 -12.48 15.72 -4.42
C TYR A 85 -12.54 15.73 -2.88
N GLN A 86 -11.40 15.96 -2.22
CA GLN A 86 -11.30 15.97 -0.76
C GLN A 86 -12.29 16.97 -0.10
N LYS A 87 -12.55 18.13 -0.72
CA LYS A 87 -13.53 19.11 -0.22
C LYS A 87 -14.94 18.56 0.00
N ASP A 88 -15.38 17.62 -0.83
CA ASP A 88 -16.70 17.01 -0.67
C ASP A 88 -16.70 16.04 0.52
N VAL A 89 -15.59 15.32 0.72
CA VAL A 89 -15.36 14.45 1.89
C VAL A 89 -15.30 15.28 3.17
N ASP A 90 -14.52 16.35 3.19
CA ASP A 90 -14.40 17.26 4.33
C ASP A 90 -15.76 17.82 4.75
N ARG A 91 -16.57 18.25 3.77
CA ARG A 91 -17.93 18.74 4.01
C ARG A 91 -18.84 17.69 4.64
N MET A 92 -18.74 16.43 4.20
CA MET A 92 -19.52 15.32 4.77
C MET A 92 -19.15 15.08 6.24
N TRP A 93 -17.85 15.09 6.54
CA TRP A 93 -17.32 14.82 7.88
C TRP A 93 -17.20 16.04 8.79
N LYS A 94 -17.55 17.23 8.27
CA LYS A 94 -17.47 18.53 8.97
C LYS A 94 -16.05 18.87 9.44
N LEU A 95 -15.07 18.63 8.56
CA LEU A 95 -13.66 18.99 8.73
C LEU A 95 -13.38 20.39 8.18
#